data_AF-A0A2N2ETQ2-F1
#
_entry.id   AF-A0A2N2ETQ2-F1
#
_cell.length_a   1.000
_cell.length_b   1.000
_cell.length_c   1.000
_cell.angle_alpha   90.00
_cell.angle_beta   90.00
_cell.angle_gamma   90.00
#
_symmetry.space_group_name_H-M   'P 1'
#
loop_
_entity.id
_entity.type
_entity.pdbx_description
1 polymer ?
#
loop_
_entity_poly.entity_id
_entity_poly.type
_entity_poly.pdbx_seq_one_letter_code
_entity_poly.pdbx_strand_id
1 'polypeptide(L)'
;MAALARLFLAHVIADFPLQFDGIFAWKKRSYKGCLVHSVIHAAATVLFFLGSLRLYSFWAYIILLIAVHSYQDYTKVNLWKNPEDDKISYFLIDQILHVAFIFVALLFPFSADAAYYGSLLPAEWLILYNDTAFMNIISGAILAGWGGVVLLYYMDKSVYKVDLGELNRFERSYGVVERALVVIVIMKGGLFYLLVPCLFLLRLSGMREQPLYRGVISLVFSSVIGLSVHLVNTYAAF
;
A
#
# COMPACT_ATOMS: atom_id res chain seq x y z
N MET A 1 -1.19 2.04 18.32
CA MET A 1 -1.62 1.18 17.19
C MET A 1 -2.49 1.90 16.18
N ALA A 2 -3.54 2.61 16.62
CA ALA A 2 -4.51 3.27 15.72
C ALA A 2 -3.90 4.32 14.77
N ALA A 3 -2.87 5.06 15.22
CA ALA A 3 -2.15 6.00 14.37
C ALA A 3 -1.31 5.30 13.29
N LEU A 4 -0.61 4.22 13.63
CA LEU A 4 0.20 3.44 12.68
C LEU A 4 -0.66 2.82 11.58
N ALA A 5 -1.83 2.28 11.92
CA ALA A 5 -2.78 1.73 10.95
C ALA A 5 -3.24 2.78 9.92
N ARG A 6 -3.55 4.00 10.38
CA ARG A 6 -3.94 5.13 9.53
C ARG A 6 -2.80 5.61 8.63
N LEU A 7 -1.59 5.74 9.17
CA LEU A 7 -0.42 6.15 8.40
C LEU A 7 -0.05 5.09 7.35
N PHE A 8 -0.13 3.81 7.71
CA PHE A 8 0.11 2.72 6.77
C PHE A 8 -0.93 2.71 5.65
N LEU A 9 -2.21 2.90 5.98
CA LEU A 9 -3.26 3.04 4.97
C LEU A 9 -3.01 4.24 4.04
N ALA A 10 -2.71 5.41 4.61
CA ALA A 10 -2.40 6.62 3.86
C ALA A 10 -1.23 6.41 2.89
N HIS A 11 -0.16 5.79 3.40
CA HIS A 11 1.03 5.46 2.63
C HIS A 11 0.72 4.50 1.46
N VAL A 12 0.05 3.37 1.74
CA VAL A 12 -0.29 2.38 0.72
C VAL A 12 -1.23 2.97 -0.34
N ILE A 13 -2.20 3.81 0.04
CA ILE A 13 -3.06 4.50 -0.93
C ILE A 13 -2.25 5.45 -1.82
N ALA A 14 -1.35 6.24 -1.23
CA ALA A 14 -0.57 7.25 -1.94
C ALA A 14 0.48 6.64 -2.88
N ASP A 15 1.19 5.60 -2.46
CA ASP A 15 2.25 4.96 -3.24
C ASP A 15 1.74 4.05 -4.37
N PHE A 16 0.52 3.51 -4.23
CA PHE A 16 -0.03 2.53 -5.17
C PHE A 16 -1.23 3.08 -5.97
N PRO A 17 -2.48 3.12 -5.47
CA PRO A 17 -3.62 3.67 -6.22
C PRO A 17 -3.44 5.08 -6.77
N LEU A 18 -2.89 6.01 -5.97
CA LEU A 18 -2.79 7.43 -6.35
C LEU A 18 -1.50 7.77 -7.10
N GLN A 19 -0.55 6.83 -7.20
CA GLN A 19 0.66 7.00 -7.99
C GLN A 19 0.39 6.63 -9.46
N PHE A 20 -0.42 7.45 -10.14
CA PHE A 20 -0.73 7.25 -11.56
C PHE A 20 0.53 7.25 -12.44
N ASP A 21 0.44 6.62 -13.62
CA ASP A 21 1.56 6.48 -14.56
C ASP A 21 2.23 7.83 -14.88
N GLY A 22 1.45 8.90 -14.97
CA GLY A 22 1.95 10.27 -15.17
C GLY A 22 2.78 10.81 -13.99
N ILE A 23 2.34 10.58 -12.75
CA ILE A 23 3.06 10.99 -11.54
C ILE A 23 4.36 10.20 -11.43
N PHE A 24 4.29 8.88 -11.65
CA PHE A 24 5.48 8.02 -11.66
C PHE A 24 6.50 8.44 -12.73
N ALA A 25 6.04 8.74 -13.95
CA ALA A 25 6.90 9.23 -15.02
C ALA A 25 7.53 10.59 -14.67
N TRP A 26 6.78 11.49 -14.04
CA TRP A 26 7.29 12.80 -13.62
C TRP A 26 8.32 12.67 -12.48
N LYS A 27 8.06 11.80 -11.51
CA LYS A 27 8.97 11.46 -10.42
C LYS A 27 10.33 11.01 -10.94
N LYS A 28 10.35 10.13 -11.94
CA LYS A 28 11.59 9.66 -12.58
C LYS A 28 12.36 10.75 -13.35
N ARG A 29 11.71 11.84 -13.73
CA ARG A 29 12.32 12.92 -14.54
C ARG A 29 12.85 14.08 -13.70
N SER A 30 12.33 14.31 -12.50
CA SER A 30 12.68 15.50 -11.72
C SER A 30 12.36 15.40 -10.23
N TYR A 31 13.11 16.16 -9.43
CA TYR A 31 12.80 16.36 -8.01
C TYR A 31 11.39 16.93 -7.77
N LYS A 32 10.89 17.80 -8.67
CA LYS A 32 9.53 18.33 -8.59
C LYS A 32 8.47 17.24 -8.62
N GLY A 33 8.69 16.18 -9.41
CA GLY A 33 7.80 15.01 -9.43
C GLY A 33 7.83 14.25 -8.11
N CYS A 34 9.00 14.13 -7.46
CA CYS A 34 9.14 13.55 -6.13
C CYS A 34 8.38 14.38 -5.07
N LEU A 35 8.48 15.72 -5.16
CA LEU A 35 7.78 16.63 -4.25
C LEU A 35 6.26 16.59 -4.44
N VAL A 36 5.76 16.51 -5.68
CA VAL A 36 4.32 16.37 -5.93
C VAL A 36 3.79 15.05 -5.37
N HIS A 37 4.55 13.97 -5.53
CA HIS A 37 4.21 12.67 -4.96
C HIS A 37 4.14 12.71 -3.42
N SER A 38 5.13 13.32 -2.76
CA SER A 38 5.11 13.45 -1.30
C SER A 38 3.98 14.35 -0.77
N VAL A 39 3.52 15.33 -1.56
CA VAL A 39 2.31 16.10 -1.24
C VAL A 39 1.04 15.23 -1.29
N ILE A 40 0.98 14.22 -2.18
CA ILE A 40 -0.12 13.25 -2.18
C ILE A 40 -0.10 12.41 -0.89
N HIS A 41 1.08 11.99 -0.43
CA HIS A 41 1.25 11.34 0.88
C HIS A 41 0.78 12.22 2.04
N ALA A 42 1.16 13.49 2.02
CA ALA A 42 0.69 14.46 3.02
C ALA A 42 -0.83 14.62 3.00
N ALA A 43 -1.43 14.78 1.81
CA ALA A 43 -2.88 14.92 1.66
C ALA A 43 -3.64 13.67 2.13
N ALA A 44 -3.16 12.47 1.78
CA ALA A 44 -3.72 11.22 2.27
C ALA A 44 -3.61 11.13 3.81
N THR A 45 -2.46 11.51 4.37
CA THR A 45 -2.26 11.52 5.83
C THR A 45 -3.21 12.50 6.53
N VAL A 46 -3.39 13.71 5.99
CA VAL A 46 -4.36 14.69 6.51
C VAL A 46 -5.78 14.12 6.50
N LEU A 47 -6.18 13.42 5.43
CA LEU A 47 -7.50 12.80 5.33
C LEU A 47 -7.74 11.73 6.40
N PHE A 48 -6.71 10.97 6.79
CA PHE A 48 -6.83 9.95 7.83
C PHE A 48 -6.54 10.46 9.25
N PHE A 49 -6.19 11.74 9.43
CA PHE A 49 -5.93 12.37 10.72
C PHE A 49 -6.73 13.66 10.94
N LEU A 50 -8.00 13.68 10.53
CA LEU A 50 -8.90 14.83 10.73
C LEU A 50 -9.04 15.26 12.21
N GLY A 51 -8.84 14.35 13.17
CA GLY A 51 -8.85 14.67 14.61
C GLY A 51 -7.63 15.45 15.07
N SER A 52 -6.52 15.37 14.34
CA SER A 52 -5.23 15.92 14.75
C SER A 52 -4.91 17.28 14.12
N LEU A 53 -5.80 17.85 13.30
CA LEU A 53 -5.55 19.08 12.53
C LEU A 53 -5.25 20.32 13.40
N ARG A 54 -5.65 20.32 14.67
CA ARG A 54 -5.37 21.42 15.62
C ARG A 54 -4.02 21.28 16.34
N LEU A 55 -3.34 20.14 16.19
CA LEU A 55 -2.10 19.84 16.89
C LEU A 55 -0.90 20.32 16.06
N TYR A 56 -0.07 21.20 16.63
CA TYR A 56 1.16 21.64 15.96
C TYR A 56 2.12 20.48 15.68
N SER A 57 2.15 19.47 16.56
CA SER A 57 2.94 18.26 16.37
C SER A 57 2.55 17.47 15.13
N PHE A 58 1.26 17.49 14.74
CA PHE A 58 0.80 16.84 13.50
C PHE A 58 1.36 17.54 12.27
N TRP A 59 1.27 18.87 12.21
CA TRP A 59 1.81 19.64 11.08
C TRP A 59 3.34 19.57 10.99
N ALA A 60 4.04 19.53 12.13
CA ALA A 60 5.48 19.27 12.16
C ALA A 60 5.82 17.91 11.53
N TYR A 61 5.04 16.87 11.82
CA TYR A 61 5.18 15.56 11.19
C TYR A 61 4.86 15.60 9.69
N ILE A 62 3.83 16.32 9.25
CA ILE A 62 3.51 16.47 7.81
C ILE A 62 4.67 17.12 7.04
N ILE A 63 5.28 18.18 7.60
CA ILE A 63 6.44 18.83 6.98
C ILE A 63 7.61 17.84 6.89
N LEU A 64 7.86 17.08 7.97
CA LEU A 64 8.91 16.06 7.99
C LEU A 64 8.63 14.94 6.98
N LEU A 65 7.38 14.48 6.86
CA LEU A 65 6.93 13.48 5.89
C LEU A 65 7.22 13.95 4.46
N ILE A 66 6.83 15.18 4.09
CA ILE A 66 7.10 15.73 2.77
C ILE A 66 8.60 15.76 2.49
N ALA A 67 9.39 16.24 3.45
CA ALA A 67 10.84 16.37 3.29
C ALA A 67 11.53 15.00 3.12
N VAL A 68 11.25 14.06 4.02
CA VAL A 68 11.88 12.74 4.03
C VAL A 68 11.42 11.90 2.83
N HIS A 69 10.12 11.88 2.54
CA HIS A 69 9.58 11.11 1.41
C HIS A 69 10.13 11.62 0.07
N SER A 70 10.14 12.95 -0.13
CA SER A 70 10.74 13.54 -1.35
C SER A 70 12.22 13.19 -1.49
N TYR A 71 12.95 13.19 -0.37
CA TYR A 71 14.37 12.86 -0.34
C TYR A 71 14.62 11.37 -0.64
N GLN A 72 13.83 10.46 -0.06
CA GLN A 72 13.89 9.02 -0.31
C GLN A 72 13.66 8.72 -1.79
N ASP A 73 12.57 9.23 -2.35
CA ASP A 73 12.24 9.06 -3.77
C ASP A 73 13.33 9.63 -4.70
N TYR A 74 13.82 10.83 -4.41
CA TYR A 74 14.88 11.46 -5.21
C TYR A 74 16.19 10.69 -5.15
N THR A 75 16.54 10.20 -3.97
CA THR A 75 17.75 9.39 -3.76
C THR A 75 17.64 8.09 -4.55
N LYS A 76 16.49 7.41 -4.48
CA LYS A 76 16.19 6.22 -5.29
C LYS A 76 16.37 6.49 -6.80
N VAL A 77 15.76 7.55 -7.32
CA VAL A 77 15.86 7.89 -8.75
C VAL A 77 17.30 8.20 -9.16
N ASN A 78 18.09 8.81 -8.29
CA ASN A 78 19.48 9.14 -8.59
C ASN A 78 20.48 8.01 -8.42
N LEU A 79 20.24 7.09 -7.48
CA LEU A 79 21.09 5.93 -7.27
C LEU A 79 20.85 4.88 -8.36
N TRP A 80 19.63 4.77 -8.89
CA TRP A 80 19.23 3.71 -9.83
C TRP A 80 18.95 4.28 -11.23
N LYS A 81 19.91 5.04 -11.75
CA LYS A 81 19.79 5.68 -13.08
C LYS A 81 19.84 4.67 -14.23
N ASN A 82 20.53 3.55 -14.07
CA ASN A 82 20.57 2.53 -15.12
C ASN A 82 19.34 1.61 -15.01
N PRO A 83 18.66 1.30 -16.12
CA PRO A 83 17.50 0.40 -16.13
C PRO A 83 17.77 -0.98 -15.53
N GLU A 84 19.01 -1.46 -15.64
CA GLU A 84 19.49 -2.74 -15.10
C GLU A 84 19.63 -2.73 -13.58
N ASP A 85 19.75 -1.55 -12.97
CA ASP A 85 19.83 -1.40 -11.53
C ASP A 85 18.45 -1.50 -10.88
N ASP A 86 17.36 -1.17 -11.56
CA ASP A 86 15.99 -1.19 -11.00
C ASP A 86 15.45 -2.63 -10.82
N LYS A 87 15.92 -3.29 -9.75
CA LYS A 87 15.65 -4.68 -9.35
C LYS A 87 14.63 -4.75 -8.22
N ILE A 88 14.00 -5.91 -8.05
CA ILE A 88 13.06 -6.19 -6.95
C ILE A 88 13.68 -5.91 -5.57
N SER A 89 14.96 -6.20 -5.36
CA SER A 89 15.64 -5.94 -4.09
C SER A 89 15.62 -4.45 -3.71
N TYR A 90 15.79 -3.57 -4.69
CA TYR A 90 15.78 -2.12 -4.48
C TYR A 90 14.37 -1.60 -4.23
N PHE A 91 13.38 -2.15 -4.94
CA PHE A 91 11.97 -1.89 -4.62
C PHE A 91 11.64 -2.31 -3.17
N LEU A 92 12.10 -3.48 -2.72
CA LEU A 92 11.84 -3.93 -1.34
C LEU A 92 12.54 -3.05 -0.30
N ILE A 93 13.81 -2.67 -0.53
CA ILE A 93 14.54 -1.75 0.35
C ILE A 93 13.81 -0.40 0.44
N ASP A 94 13.37 0.13 -0.70
CA ASP A 94 12.59 1.37 -0.78
C ASP A 94 11.32 1.28 0.07
N GLN A 95 10.52 0.23 -0.09
CA GLN A 95 9.30 0.04 0.70
C GLN A 95 9.60 -0.14 2.20
N ILE A 96 10.67 -0.84 2.56
CA ILE A 96 11.11 -0.97 3.96
C ILE A 96 11.45 0.39 4.57
N LEU A 97 12.18 1.25 3.84
CA LEU A 97 12.56 2.57 4.34
C LEU A 97 11.35 3.49 4.54
N HIS A 98 10.36 3.43 3.65
CA HIS A 98 9.12 4.19 3.80
C HIS A 98 8.29 3.69 4.98
N VAL A 99 8.13 2.37 5.13
CA VAL A 99 7.41 1.78 6.26
C VAL A 99 8.15 2.04 7.58
N ALA A 100 9.47 1.98 7.60
CA ALA A 100 10.27 2.34 8.77
C ALA A 100 10.05 3.80 9.19
N PHE A 101 9.93 4.71 8.23
CA PHE A 101 9.65 6.12 8.52
C PHE A 101 8.27 6.35 9.16
N ILE A 102 7.27 5.51 8.90
CA ILE A 102 5.96 5.58 9.58
C ILE A 102 6.11 5.49 11.10
N PHE A 103 7.04 4.69 11.61
CA PHE A 103 7.27 4.55 13.05
C PHE A 103 7.83 5.81 13.71
N VAL A 104 8.43 6.73 12.94
CA VAL A 104 8.88 8.04 13.45
C VAL A 104 7.71 8.85 14.00
N ALA A 105 6.47 8.62 13.52
CA ALA A 105 5.28 9.27 14.06
C ALA A 105 5.06 9.02 15.55
N LEU A 106 5.55 7.89 16.10
CA LEU A 106 5.44 7.57 17.53
C LEU A 106 6.22 8.54 18.43
N LEU A 107 7.14 9.33 17.86
CA LEU A 107 7.85 10.39 18.57
C LEU A 107 7.02 11.67 18.72
N PHE A 108 5.85 11.74 18.06
CA PHE A 108 5.01 12.94 18.04
C PHE A 108 3.74 12.75 18.88
N PRO A 109 3.33 13.75 19.69
CA PRO A 109 2.14 13.66 20.54
C PRO A 109 0.82 13.34 19.83
N PHE A 110 0.65 13.74 18.55
CA PHE A 110 -0.60 13.44 17.83
C PHE A 110 -0.84 11.94 17.62
N SER A 111 0.21 11.11 17.72
CA SER A 111 0.10 9.67 17.54
C SER A 111 -0.58 8.95 18.71
N ALA A 112 -0.72 9.63 19.87
CA ALA A 112 -1.34 9.08 21.07
C ALA A 112 -2.86 8.96 20.93
N ASP A 113 -3.51 9.92 20.26
CA ASP A 113 -4.94 9.90 19.97
C ASP A 113 -5.19 10.30 18.51
N ALA A 114 -5.67 9.33 17.74
CA ALA A 114 -6.00 9.49 16.34
C ALA A 114 -7.52 9.40 16.09
N ALA A 115 -8.33 9.30 17.15
CA ALA A 115 -9.77 9.26 17.01
C ALA A 115 -10.33 10.59 16.50
N TYR A 116 -11.36 10.53 15.67
CA TYR A 116 -12.08 11.69 15.17
C TYR A 116 -13.50 11.68 15.74
N TYR A 117 -13.93 12.82 16.29
CA TYR A 117 -15.27 13.02 16.86
C TYR A 117 -15.97 14.27 16.30
N GLY A 118 -15.46 14.82 15.19
CA GLY A 118 -16.03 16.02 14.57
C GLY A 118 -17.19 15.71 13.62
N SER A 119 -17.78 16.76 13.05
CA SER A 119 -18.98 16.68 12.20
C SER A 119 -18.69 16.70 10.69
N LEU A 120 -17.42 16.61 10.26
CA LEU A 120 -17.09 16.61 8.83
C LEU A 120 -17.51 15.30 8.13
N LEU A 121 -17.63 14.20 8.88
CA LEU A 121 -18.05 12.90 8.37
C LEU A 121 -19.44 12.54 8.91
N PRO A 122 -20.29 11.86 8.11
CA PRO A 122 -21.54 11.32 8.62
C PRO A 122 -21.29 10.26 9.71
N ALA A 123 -22.26 10.06 10.60
CA ALA A 123 -22.12 9.21 11.78
C ALA A 123 -21.78 7.75 11.44
N GLU A 124 -22.37 7.21 10.37
CA GLU A 124 -22.10 5.84 9.90
C GLU A 124 -20.66 5.66 9.39
N TRP A 125 -20.06 6.72 8.82
CA TRP A 125 -18.66 6.71 8.39
C TRP A 125 -17.70 6.87 9.56
N LEU A 126 -18.13 7.56 10.63
CA LEU A 126 -17.31 7.78 11.82
C LEU A 126 -16.94 6.47 12.52
N ILE A 127 -17.85 5.49 12.51
CA ILE A 127 -17.61 4.15 13.05
C ILE A 127 -16.45 3.47 12.29
N LEU A 128 -16.54 3.43 10.96
CA LEU A 128 -15.49 2.83 10.12
C LEU A 128 -14.18 3.62 10.17
N TYR A 129 -14.25 4.95 10.22
CA TYR A 129 -13.09 5.82 10.28
C TYR A 129 -12.27 5.63 11.57
N ASN A 130 -12.94 5.33 12.68
CA ASN A 130 -12.28 5.09 13.96
C ASN A 130 -11.88 3.63 14.21
N ASP A 131 -12.39 2.69 13.41
CA ASP A 131 -12.09 1.28 13.53
C ASP A 131 -10.68 0.95 12.98
N THR A 132 -9.77 0.61 13.90
CA THR A 132 -8.39 0.25 13.56
C THR A 132 -8.30 -1.07 12.79
N ALA A 133 -9.17 -2.04 13.10
CA ALA A 133 -9.19 -3.32 12.40
C ALA A 133 -9.64 -3.12 10.95
N PHE A 134 -10.64 -2.28 10.72
CA PHE A 134 -11.07 -1.87 9.39
C PHE A 134 -9.94 -1.23 8.59
N MET A 135 -9.20 -0.29 9.18
CA MET A 135 -8.04 0.35 8.51
C MET A 135 -6.97 -0.66 8.11
N ASN A 136 -6.65 -1.62 8.97
CA ASN A 136 -5.68 -2.68 8.67
C ASN A 136 -6.17 -3.60 7.53
N ILE A 137 -7.46 -3.95 7.51
CA ILE A 137 -8.08 -4.77 6.45
C ILE A 137 -7.99 -4.05 5.11
N ILE A 138 -8.39 -2.78 5.05
CA ILE A 138 -8.32 -2.01 3.80
C ILE A 138 -6.88 -1.82 3.36
N SER A 139 -5.95 -1.56 4.28
CA SER A 139 -4.52 -1.46 3.96
C SER A 139 -3.99 -2.73 3.31
N GLY A 140 -4.28 -3.88 3.90
CA GLY A 140 -3.90 -5.18 3.35
C GLY A 140 -4.55 -5.46 2.00
N ALA A 141 -5.82 -5.13 1.83
CA ALA A 141 -6.54 -5.32 0.57
C ALA A 141 -5.95 -4.45 -0.55
N ILE A 142 -5.60 -3.20 -0.28
CA ILE A 142 -4.98 -2.30 -1.26
C ILE A 142 -3.54 -2.74 -1.57
N LEU A 143 -2.76 -3.11 -0.55
CA LEU A 143 -1.40 -3.61 -0.72
C LEU A 143 -1.37 -4.91 -1.53
N ALA A 144 -2.25 -5.87 -1.22
CA ALA A 144 -2.39 -7.09 -2.00
C ALA A 144 -2.85 -6.77 -3.43
N GLY A 145 -3.86 -5.92 -3.59
CA GLY A 145 -4.43 -5.52 -4.87
C GLY A 145 -3.42 -4.85 -5.80
N TRP A 146 -3.05 -3.61 -5.48
CA TRP A 146 -2.18 -2.77 -6.31
C TRP A 146 -0.70 -3.05 -6.09
N GLY A 147 -0.26 -3.22 -4.83
CA GLY A 147 1.12 -3.60 -4.55
C GLY A 147 1.48 -4.94 -5.16
N GLY A 148 0.52 -5.86 -5.28
CA GLY A 148 0.67 -7.12 -6.01
C GLY A 148 0.95 -6.93 -7.51
N VAL A 149 0.39 -5.90 -8.15
CA VAL A 149 0.72 -5.58 -9.56
C VAL A 149 2.19 -5.20 -9.69
N VAL A 150 2.66 -4.32 -8.79
CA VAL A 150 4.04 -3.84 -8.78
C VAL A 150 5.00 -4.97 -8.44
N LEU A 151 4.64 -5.85 -7.50
CA LEU A 151 5.42 -7.04 -7.17
C LEU A 151 5.58 -7.96 -8.38
N LEU A 152 4.49 -8.29 -9.07
CA LEU A 152 4.51 -9.15 -10.25
C LEU A 152 5.39 -8.56 -11.35
N TYR A 153 5.26 -7.25 -11.61
CA TYR A 153 6.13 -6.52 -12.53
C TYR A 153 7.62 -6.72 -12.19
N TYR A 154 8.00 -6.53 -10.94
CA TYR A 154 9.40 -6.68 -10.52
C TYR A 154 9.88 -8.13 -10.52
N MET A 155 9.00 -9.10 -10.26
CA MET A 155 9.31 -10.53 -10.39
C MET A 155 9.62 -10.88 -11.85
N ASP A 156 8.78 -10.43 -12.79
CA ASP A 156 8.98 -10.66 -14.21
C ASP A 156 10.29 -10.02 -14.70
N LYS A 157 10.53 -8.77 -14.30
CA LYS A 157 11.74 -8.02 -14.66
C LYS A 157 13.02 -8.65 -14.09
N SER A 158 13.02 -8.92 -12.79
CA SER A 158 14.27 -9.14 -12.03
C SER A 158 14.60 -10.63 -11.89
N VAL A 159 13.58 -11.48 -11.78
CA VAL A 159 13.75 -12.91 -11.50
C VAL A 159 13.58 -13.73 -12.77
N TYR A 160 12.45 -13.54 -13.47
CA TYR A 160 12.14 -14.31 -14.66
C TYR A 160 12.71 -13.71 -15.95
N LYS A 161 13.24 -12.48 -15.90
CA LYS A 161 13.85 -11.74 -17.03
C LYS A 161 12.97 -11.76 -18.28
N VAL A 162 11.66 -11.62 -18.09
CA VAL A 162 10.69 -11.55 -19.17
C VAL A 162 10.75 -10.15 -19.79
N ASP A 163 10.74 -10.07 -21.11
CA ASP A 163 10.67 -8.78 -21.80
C ASP A 163 9.34 -8.10 -21.48
N LEU A 164 9.42 -6.89 -20.92
CA LEU A 164 8.27 -6.21 -20.36
C LEU A 164 7.68 -5.25 -21.40
N GLY A 165 6.54 -5.64 -21.96
CA GLY A 165 5.61 -4.71 -22.57
C GLY A 165 4.83 -3.89 -21.52
N GLU A 166 3.73 -3.27 -21.93
CA GLU A 166 2.82 -2.62 -20.99
C GLU A 166 2.22 -3.64 -19.99
N LEU A 167 2.00 -3.19 -18.75
CA LEU A 167 1.33 -4.01 -17.73
C LEU A 167 -0.04 -4.48 -18.22
N ASN A 168 -0.25 -5.80 -18.21
CA ASN A 168 -1.49 -6.41 -18.68
C ASN A 168 -2.71 -5.81 -17.95
N ARG A 169 -3.70 -5.31 -18.72
CA ARG A 169 -4.95 -4.74 -18.20
C ARG A 169 -5.68 -5.71 -17.25
N PHE A 170 -5.59 -7.01 -17.50
CA PHE A 170 -6.13 -8.04 -16.60
C PHE A 170 -5.52 -7.94 -15.20
N GLU A 171 -4.20 -7.81 -15.08
CA GLU A 171 -3.54 -7.68 -13.77
C GLU A 171 -3.86 -6.36 -13.07
N ARG A 172 -4.00 -5.27 -13.84
CA ARG A 172 -4.33 -3.92 -13.32
C ARG A 172 -5.79 -3.75 -12.91
N SER A 173 -6.69 -4.65 -13.32
CA SER A 173 -8.13 -4.58 -13.01
C SER A 173 -8.60 -5.80 -12.23
N TYR A 174 -8.85 -6.91 -12.93
CA TYR A 174 -9.32 -8.15 -12.32
C TYR A 174 -8.36 -8.66 -11.24
N GLY A 175 -7.05 -8.66 -11.51
CA GLY A 175 -6.06 -9.13 -10.55
C GLY A 175 -6.03 -8.30 -9.26
N VAL A 176 -6.26 -6.99 -9.34
CA VAL A 176 -6.36 -6.11 -8.16
C VAL A 176 -7.55 -6.53 -7.29
N VAL A 177 -8.71 -6.72 -7.90
CA VAL A 177 -9.94 -7.11 -7.20
C VAL A 177 -9.80 -8.51 -6.59
N GLU A 178 -9.28 -9.48 -7.32
CA GLU A 178 -9.05 -10.84 -6.83
C GLU A 178 -8.14 -10.85 -5.59
N ARG A 179 -6.96 -10.21 -5.66
CA ARG A 179 -6.02 -10.18 -4.53
C ARG A 179 -6.62 -9.48 -3.31
N ALA A 180 -7.39 -8.41 -3.51
CA ALA A 180 -8.12 -7.75 -2.43
C ALA A 180 -9.19 -8.67 -1.80
N LEU A 181 -9.94 -9.41 -2.63
CA LEU A 181 -10.92 -10.39 -2.16
C LEU A 181 -10.29 -11.54 -1.37
N VAL A 182 -9.11 -12.03 -1.79
CA VAL A 182 -8.37 -13.06 -1.03
C VAL A 182 -8.07 -12.58 0.39
N VAL A 183 -7.61 -11.33 0.56
CA VAL A 183 -7.38 -10.74 1.88
C VAL A 183 -8.67 -10.71 2.70
N ILE A 184 -9.79 -10.25 2.12
CA ILE A 184 -11.09 -10.15 2.81
C ILE A 184 -11.60 -11.55 3.22
N VAL A 185 -11.46 -12.54 2.34
CA VAL A 185 -11.85 -13.93 2.58
C VAL A 185 -11.05 -14.54 3.73
N ILE A 186 -9.73 -14.32 3.77
CA ILE A 186 -8.88 -14.81 4.86
C ILE A 186 -9.26 -14.16 6.19
N MET A 187 -9.58 -12.86 6.18
CA MET A 187 -10.03 -12.15 7.38
C MET A 187 -11.34 -12.69 7.96
N LYS A 188 -12.21 -13.29 7.15
CA LYS A 188 -13.44 -13.95 7.63
C LYS A 188 -13.16 -15.29 8.30
N GLY A 189 -12.11 -15.99 7.91
CA GLY A 189 -11.70 -17.27 8.49
C GLY A 189 -12.72 -18.42 8.31
N GLY A 190 -12.44 -19.55 8.95
CA GLY A 190 -13.34 -20.72 8.95
C GLY A 190 -13.59 -21.28 7.55
N LEU A 191 -14.87 -21.53 7.21
CA LEU A 191 -15.26 -22.08 5.92
C LEU A 191 -14.93 -21.15 4.73
N PHE A 192 -14.73 -19.85 4.97
CA PHE A 192 -14.38 -18.91 3.91
C PHE A 192 -13.01 -19.24 3.29
N TYR A 193 -12.10 -19.92 3.99
CA TYR A 193 -10.83 -20.38 3.40
C TYR A 193 -11.02 -21.27 2.17
N LEU A 194 -12.15 -21.97 2.05
CA LEU A 194 -12.49 -22.77 0.88
C LEU A 194 -12.73 -21.92 -0.38
N LEU A 195 -13.01 -20.62 -0.25
CA LEU A 195 -13.20 -19.71 -1.37
C LEU A 195 -11.88 -19.24 -2.00
N VAL A 196 -10.76 -19.32 -1.28
CA VAL A 196 -9.43 -18.93 -1.79
C VAL A 196 -9.05 -19.72 -3.07
N PRO A 197 -9.12 -21.08 -3.10
CA PRO A 197 -8.87 -21.81 -4.33
C PRO A 197 -9.93 -21.52 -5.41
N CYS A 198 -11.19 -21.24 -5.05
CA CYS A 198 -12.21 -20.87 -6.03
C CYS A 198 -11.89 -19.54 -6.75
N LEU A 199 -11.41 -18.53 -6.02
CA LEU A 199 -10.95 -17.26 -6.60
C LEU A 199 -9.78 -17.48 -7.57
N PHE A 200 -8.87 -18.38 -7.21
CA PHE A 200 -7.77 -18.77 -8.10
C PHE A 200 -8.25 -19.50 -9.36
N LEU A 201 -9.25 -20.38 -9.25
CA LEU A 201 -9.84 -21.05 -10.42
C LEU A 201 -10.48 -20.06 -11.39
N LEU A 202 -11.17 -19.02 -10.88
CA LEU A 202 -11.71 -17.96 -11.73
C LEU A 202 -10.61 -17.21 -12.48
N ARG A 203 -9.44 -17.01 -11.85
CA ARG A 203 -8.26 -16.38 -12.47
C ARG A 203 -7.73 -17.17 -13.67
N LEU A 204 -7.84 -18.50 -13.67
CA LEU A 204 -7.34 -19.35 -14.77
C LEU A 204 -7.93 -18.93 -16.13
N SER A 205 -9.16 -18.42 -16.16
CA SER A 205 -9.81 -17.92 -17.37
C SER A 205 -9.03 -16.76 -18.03
N GLY A 206 -8.44 -15.87 -17.23
CA GLY A 206 -7.63 -14.74 -17.70
C GLY A 206 -6.12 -15.01 -17.73
N MET A 207 -5.67 -16.17 -17.23
CA MET A 207 -4.28 -16.60 -17.30
C MET A 207 -3.91 -17.27 -18.63
N ARG A 208 -4.83 -17.40 -19.59
CA ARG A 208 -4.57 -18.07 -20.87
C ARG A 208 -3.36 -17.48 -21.62
N GLU A 209 -3.08 -16.21 -21.41
CA GLU A 209 -1.95 -15.47 -22.00
C GLU A 209 -0.81 -15.19 -21.00
N GLN A 210 -0.88 -15.76 -19.79
CA GLN A 210 0.08 -15.50 -18.73
C GLN A 210 0.68 -16.78 -18.15
N PRO A 211 1.95 -16.76 -17.74
CA PRO A 211 2.58 -17.93 -17.14
C PRO A 211 1.98 -18.25 -15.76
N LEU A 212 1.88 -19.55 -15.45
CA LEU A 212 1.25 -20.07 -14.23
C LEU A 212 1.83 -19.46 -12.94
N TYR A 213 3.15 -19.20 -12.92
CA TYR A 213 3.82 -18.67 -11.74
C TYR A 213 3.25 -17.32 -11.29
N ARG A 214 2.74 -16.47 -12.20
CA ARG A 214 2.14 -15.17 -11.82
C ARG A 214 0.90 -15.38 -10.96
N GLY A 215 0.07 -16.34 -11.33
CA GLY A 215 -1.09 -16.71 -10.53
C GLY A 215 -0.69 -17.24 -9.15
N VAL A 216 0.28 -18.15 -9.11
CA VAL A 216 0.76 -18.73 -7.85
C VAL A 216 1.34 -17.65 -6.93
N ILE A 217 2.22 -16.79 -7.43
CA ILE A 217 2.81 -15.68 -6.66
C ILE A 217 1.72 -14.72 -6.18
N SER A 218 0.75 -14.38 -7.03
CA SER A 218 -0.38 -13.52 -6.67
C SER A 218 -1.19 -14.10 -5.49
N LEU A 219 -1.51 -15.39 -5.55
CA LEU A 219 -2.27 -16.07 -4.51
C LEU A 219 -1.48 -16.17 -3.20
N VAL A 220 -0.19 -16.57 -3.28
CA VAL A 220 0.68 -16.66 -2.10
C VAL A 220 0.86 -15.28 -1.46
N PHE A 221 1.16 -14.25 -2.24
CA PHE A 221 1.34 -12.90 -1.75
C PHE A 221 0.08 -12.37 -1.05
N SER A 222 -1.08 -12.42 -1.71
CA SER A 222 -2.34 -11.97 -1.11
C SER A 222 -2.72 -12.79 0.13
N SER A 223 -2.39 -14.08 0.15
CA SER A 223 -2.64 -14.93 1.32
C SER A 223 -1.75 -14.57 2.51
N VAL A 224 -0.46 -14.32 2.28
CA VAL A 224 0.49 -13.87 3.32
C VAL A 224 0.08 -12.50 3.87
N ILE A 225 -0.36 -11.58 3.02
CA ILE A 225 -0.88 -10.27 3.46
C ILE A 225 -2.15 -10.46 4.30
N GLY A 226 -3.11 -11.28 3.85
CA GLY A 226 -4.33 -11.57 4.61
C GLY A 226 -4.05 -12.17 5.98
N LEU A 227 -3.15 -13.15 6.06
CA LEU A 227 -2.74 -13.76 7.32
C LEU A 227 -2.02 -12.75 8.23
N SER A 228 -1.13 -11.92 7.66
CA SER A 228 -0.45 -10.86 8.42
C SER A 228 -1.45 -9.88 9.04
N VAL A 229 -2.45 -9.42 8.27
CA VAL A 229 -3.52 -8.55 8.78
C VAL A 229 -4.35 -9.25 9.85
N HIS A 230 -4.68 -10.53 9.66
CA HIS A 230 -5.41 -11.31 10.64
C HIS A 230 -4.65 -11.42 11.97
N LEU A 231 -3.35 -11.70 11.91
CA LEU A 231 -2.47 -11.74 13.08
C LEU A 231 -2.38 -10.37 13.76
N VAL A 232 -2.15 -9.30 13.00
CA VAL A 232 -2.10 -7.93 13.56
C VAL A 232 -3.41 -7.59 14.26
N ASN A 233 -4.57 -7.86 13.67
CA ASN A 233 -5.86 -7.56 14.30
C ASN A 233 -6.16 -8.45 15.51
N THR A 234 -5.66 -9.69 15.53
CA THR A 234 -5.87 -10.62 16.66
C THR A 234 -4.98 -10.28 17.85
N TYR A 235 -3.71 -9.94 17.60
CA TYR A 235 -2.70 -9.77 18.66
C TYR A 235 -2.43 -8.31 19.04
N ALA A 236 -2.79 -7.32 18.21
CA ALA A 236 -2.70 -5.90 18.58
C ALA A 236 -3.92 -5.40 19.40
N ALA A 237 -4.89 -6.27 19.66
CA ALA A 237 -6.04 -6.00 20.53
C ALA A 237 -5.74 -6.26 22.02
N PHE A 238 -4.53 -6.70 22.36
CA PHE A 238 -4.00 -6.88 23.71
C PHE A 238 -2.88 -5.86 23.98
#